data_AF-U7QT58-F1
#
_entry.id   AF-U7QT58-F1
#
_cell.length_a   1.000
_cell.length_b   1.000
_cell.length_c   1.000
_cell.angle_alpha   90.00
_cell.angle_beta   90.00
_cell.angle_gamma   90.00
#
_symmetry.space_group_name_H-M   'P 1'
#
loop_
_entity.id
_entity.type
_entity.pdbx_description
1 polymer ?
#
loop_
_entity_poly.entity_id
_entity_poly.type
_entity_poly.pdbx_seq_one_letter_code
_entity_poly.pdbx_strand_id
1 'polypeptide(L)'
;AIYALAIHDANNAVIAAYNSFSPATATGAALSNNVKINGIARHTSTYSTVDVKLIGAVGTTVKNGIVRDKQGYAWTLPDTVSIGLHGYVIATATCQTKGKITALPGDVTIIGTPTQGWQSVTNLAAAATGQPIELDAALRERQRKSVALPSRTVLDGIQGAISLIPGVVRRRGFENDTNVTDNNGIPPHSIAMIVDGGDAKLIAKTIETKKGPGAGTFGDTEIKIADSYSILHP
;
A
#
# COMPACT_ATOMS: atom_id res chain seq x y z
N ALA A 1 47.97 7.04 19.43
CA ALA A 1 46.60 7.59 19.26
C ALA A 1 46.00 7.21 17.90
N ILE A 2 46.62 7.59 16.78
CA ILE A 2 46.07 7.38 15.42
C ILE A 2 45.86 5.89 15.07
N TYR A 3 46.82 5.01 15.36
CA TYR A 3 46.67 3.57 15.10
C TYR A 3 45.56 2.91 15.92
N ALA A 4 45.41 3.29 17.19
CA ALA A 4 44.35 2.77 18.05
C ALA A 4 42.97 3.22 17.57
N LEU A 5 42.84 4.46 17.11
CA LEU A 5 41.61 4.97 16.50
C LEU A 5 41.28 4.21 15.21
N ALA A 6 42.27 4.02 14.33
CA ALA A 6 42.07 3.29 13.08
C ALA A 6 41.62 1.83 13.32
N ILE A 7 42.19 1.14 14.32
CA ILE A 7 41.78 -0.22 14.69
C ILE A 7 40.36 -0.22 15.28
N HIS A 8 40.03 0.75 16.13
CA HIS A 8 38.69 0.90 16.69
C HIS A 8 37.63 1.13 15.60
N ASP A 9 37.91 2.01 14.65
CA ASP A 9 37.00 2.31 13.55
C ASP A 9 36.82 1.10 12.61
N ALA A 10 37.90 0.37 12.33
CA ALA A 10 37.84 -0.88 11.57
C ALA A 10 37.00 -1.94 12.30
N ASN A 11 37.19 -2.12 13.60
CA ASN A 11 36.42 -3.07 14.39
C ASN A 11 34.92 -2.70 14.41
N ASN A 12 34.60 -1.42 14.56
CA ASN A 12 33.21 -0.94 14.51
C ASN A 12 32.57 -1.16 13.13
N ALA A 13 33.33 -0.96 12.05
CA ALA A 13 32.86 -1.25 10.70
C ALA A 13 32.56 -2.75 10.50
N VAL A 14 33.41 -3.64 11.02
CA VAL A 14 33.19 -5.10 10.98
C VAL A 14 31.96 -5.50 11.80
N ILE A 15 31.79 -4.96 13.01
CA ILE A 15 30.62 -5.20 13.85
C ILE A 15 29.34 -4.73 13.14
N ALA A 16 29.37 -3.54 12.53
CA ALA A 16 28.25 -3.01 11.77
C ALA A 16 27.91 -3.89 10.57
N ALA A 17 28.92 -4.37 9.83
CA ALA A 17 28.73 -5.28 8.70
C ALA A 17 28.11 -6.61 9.15
N TYR A 18 28.60 -7.21 10.24
CA TYR A 18 28.03 -8.45 10.78
C TYR A 18 26.57 -8.26 11.22
N ASN A 19 26.27 -7.18 11.94
CA ASN A 19 24.91 -6.85 12.37
C ASN A 19 23.97 -6.53 11.19
N SER A 20 24.51 -6.12 10.04
CA SER A 20 23.72 -5.83 8.85
C SER A 20 23.02 -7.05 8.25
N PHE A 21 23.44 -8.28 8.59
CA PHE A 21 22.86 -9.52 8.06
C PHE A 21 21.59 -9.98 8.78
N SER A 22 21.33 -9.51 10.00
CA SER A 22 20.14 -9.93 10.76
C SER A 22 19.03 -8.87 10.68
N PRO A 23 17.79 -9.22 10.32
CA PRO A 23 16.66 -8.27 10.37
C PRO A 23 16.44 -7.63 11.75
N ALA A 24 16.86 -8.31 12.84
CA ALA A 24 16.71 -7.81 14.20
C ALA A 24 17.66 -6.62 14.49
N THR A 25 18.87 -6.63 13.93
CA THR A 25 19.92 -5.65 14.24
C THR A 25 20.26 -4.73 13.06
N ALA A 26 20.02 -5.15 11.82
CA ALA A 26 20.27 -4.36 10.61
C ALA A 26 19.42 -3.09 10.56
N THR A 27 19.95 -2.01 10.01
CA THR A 27 19.27 -0.71 9.84
C THR A 27 19.31 -0.24 8.40
N GLY A 28 18.44 0.72 8.05
CA GLY A 28 18.46 1.42 6.77
C GLY A 28 18.39 0.50 5.55
N ALA A 29 19.36 0.64 4.65
CA ALA A 29 19.42 -0.13 3.40
C ALA A 29 19.64 -1.63 3.66
N ALA A 30 20.46 -2.00 4.63
CA ALA A 30 20.70 -3.41 4.97
C ALA A 30 19.41 -4.10 5.44
N LEU A 31 18.65 -3.45 6.34
CA LEU A 31 17.32 -3.95 6.73
C LEU A 31 16.39 -4.08 5.52
N SER A 32 16.37 -3.06 4.66
CA SER A 32 15.52 -3.05 3.45
C SER A 32 15.88 -4.15 2.47
N ASN A 33 17.14 -4.58 2.42
CA ASN A 33 17.59 -5.71 1.61
C ASN A 33 17.22 -7.04 2.26
N ASN A 34 17.39 -7.17 3.59
CA ASN A 34 17.05 -8.40 4.30
C ASN A 34 15.55 -8.72 4.23
N VAL A 35 14.69 -7.71 4.36
CA VAL A 35 13.23 -7.93 4.29
C VAL A 35 12.75 -8.40 2.90
N LYS A 36 13.50 -8.10 1.83
CA LYS A 36 13.18 -8.57 0.47
C LYS A 36 13.29 -10.09 0.35
N ILE A 37 14.19 -10.72 1.10
CA ILE A 37 14.31 -12.19 1.17
C ILE A 37 12.98 -12.79 1.65
N ASN A 38 12.26 -12.06 2.50
CA ASN A 38 10.97 -12.48 3.08
C ASN A 38 9.77 -12.08 2.19
N GLY A 39 10.03 -11.60 0.97
CA GLY A 39 8.99 -11.21 0.00
C GLY A 39 8.31 -9.87 0.28
N ILE A 40 8.82 -9.06 1.22
CA ILE A 40 8.28 -7.74 1.53
C ILE A 40 9.29 -6.62 1.21
N ALA A 41 8.80 -5.46 0.81
CA ALA A 41 9.62 -4.28 0.55
C ALA A 41 9.19 -3.11 1.45
N ARG A 42 10.13 -2.23 1.80
CA ARG A 42 9.85 -1.02 2.58
C ARG A 42 8.87 -0.12 1.84
N HIS A 43 7.86 0.40 2.52
CA HIS A 43 6.97 1.38 1.92
C HIS A 43 7.74 2.67 1.60
N THR A 44 7.61 3.11 0.35
CA THR A 44 8.19 4.36 -0.12
C THR A 44 7.39 5.53 0.42
N SER A 45 8.08 6.67 0.61
CA SER A 45 7.37 7.90 0.94
C SER A 45 6.58 8.37 -0.28
N THR A 46 5.31 8.69 -0.06
CA THR A 46 4.44 9.30 -1.06
C THR A 46 4.33 10.80 -0.83
N TYR A 47 4.04 11.53 -1.90
CA TYR A 47 3.74 12.95 -1.83
C TYR A 47 2.30 13.16 -1.36
N SER A 48 2.08 14.28 -0.66
CA SER A 48 0.73 14.74 -0.34
C SER A 48 0.11 15.41 -1.57
N THR A 49 -1.19 15.26 -1.76
CA THR A 49 -1.92 15.89 -2.89
C THR A 49 -3.10 16.70 -2.37
N VAL A 50 -3.46 17.76 -3.09
CA VAL A 50 -4.56 18.65 -2.72
C VAL A 50 -5.24 19.20 -3.96
N ASP A 51 -6.57 19.22 -3.96
CA ASP A 51 -7.33 19.85 -5.03
C ASP A 51 -7.44 21.35 -4.78
N VAL A 52 -6.94 22.12 -5.73
CA VAL A 52 -6.95 23.58 -5.70
C VAL A 52 -7.84 24.13 -6.80
N LYS A 53 -8.65 25.12 -6.44
CA LYS A 53 -9.44 25.94 -7.34
C LYS A 53 -8.62 27.16 -7.74
N LEU A 54 -8.28 27.24 -9.02
CA LEU A 54 -7.63 28.40 -9.64
C LEU A 54 -8.72 29.31 -10.22
N ILE A 55 -8.62 30.62 -9.98
CA ILE A 55 -9.54 31.63 -10.50
C ILE A 55 -8.72 32.60 -11.36
N GLY A 56 -9.26 32.98 -12.52
CA GLY A 56 -8.58 33.88 -13.44
C GLY A 56 -9.36 34.16 -14.72
N ALA A 57 -8.70 34.82 -15.67
CA ALA A 57 -9.27 35.15 -16.97
C ALA A 57 -9.51 33.87 -17.79
N VAL A 58 -10.66 33.82 -18.46
CA VAL A 58 -11.07 32.71 -19.34
C VAL A 58 -10.02 32.48 -20.44
N GLY A 59 -9.65 31.22 -20.67
CA GLY A 59 -8.65 30.84 -21.69
C GLY A 59 -7.20 30.94 -21.21
N THR A 60 -6.96 31.42 -19.98
CA THR A 60 -5.61 31.43 -19.39
C THR A 60 -5.09 30.01 -19.23
N THR A 61 -3.87 29.74 -19.70
CA THR A 61 -3.22 28.45 -19.55
C THR A 61 -2.03 28.58 -18.62
N VAL A 62 -2.08 27.90 -17.47
CA VAL A 62 -0.99 27.81 -16.50
C VAL A 62 -0.17 26.58 -16.83
N LYS A 63 1.14 26.75 -17.10
CA LYS A 63 2.08 25.66 -17.39
C LYS A 63 3.04 25.46 -16.23
N ASN A 64 3.21 24.22 -15.79
CA ASN A 64 4.10 23.85 -14.67
C ASN A 64 3.93 24.77 -13.45
N GLY A 65 2.68 25.12 -13.13
CA GLY A 65 2.38 26.11 -12.10
C GLY A 65 2.73 25.60 -10.71
N ILE A 66 3.18 26.48 -9.82
CA ILE A 66 3.44 26.17 -8.41
C ILE A 66 2.52 27.03 -7.55
N VAL A 67 1.91 26.42 -6.54
CA VAL A 67 1.14 27.08 -5.49
C VAL A 67 1.79 26.80 -4.15
N ARG A 68 1.60 27.68 -3.18
CA ARG A 68 2.18 27.55 -1.83
C ARG A 68 1.08 27.61 -0.79
N ASP A 69 1.28 26.87 0.29
CA ASP A 69 0.44 26.99 1.47
C ASP A 69 0.95 28.05 2.46
N LYS A 70 0.15 28.33 3.49
CA LYS A 70 0.51 29.23 4.60
C LYS A 70 1.75 28.79 5.38
N GLN A 71 2.09 27.50 5.36
CA GLN A 71 3.24 26.93 6.05
C GLN A 71 4.52 27.03 5.20
N GLY A 72 4.40 27.45 3.94
CA GLY A 72 5.49 27.66 3.00
C GLY A 72 5.81 26.44 2.12
N TYR A 73 5.07 25.34 2.20
CA TYR A 73 5.28 24.20 1.30
C TYR A 73 4.82 24.54 -0.12
N ALA A 74 5.63 24.14 -1.09
CA ALA A 74 5.34 24.29 -2.50
C ALA A 74 4.61 23.05 -3.04
N TRP A 75 3.58 23.28 -3.85
CA TRP A 75 2.76 22.26 -4.48
C TRP A 75 2.74 22.51 -6.00
N THR A 76 3.15 21.51 -6.77
CA THR A 76 3.25 21.56 -8.22
C THR A 76 1.92 21.14 -8.85
N LEU A 77 1.41 21.95 -9.77
CA LEU A 77 0.25 21.66 -10.61
C LEU A 77 0.64 20.73 -11.77
N PRO A 78 -0.36 20.11 -12.44
CA PRO A 78 -0.13 19.38 -13.69
C PRO A 78 0.56 20.25 -14.75
N ASP A 79 1.22 19.61 -15.72
CA ASP A 79 2.02 20.26 -16.75
C ASP A 79 1.29 21.40 -17.47
N THR A 80 -0.02 21.26 -17.66
CA THR A 80 -0.87 22.30 -18.23
C THR A 80 -2.26 22.28 -17.59
N VAL A 81 -2.71 23.44 -17.12
CA VAL A 81 -4.04 23.65 -16.55
C VAL A 81 -4.66 24.88 -17.22
N SER A 82 -5.84 24.73 -17.85
CA SER A 82 -6.53 25.83 -18.52
C SER A 82 -7.75 26.29 -17.73
N ILE A 83 -7.91 27.61 -17.58
CA ILE A 83 -9.07 28.22 -16.94
C ILE A 83 -10.22 28.24 -17.94
N GLY A 84 -11.28 27.49 -17.62
CA GLY A 84 -12.46 27.35 -18.48
C GLY A 84 -13.33 28.61 -18.55
N LEU A 85 -14.43 28.50 -19.29
CA LEU A 85 -15.40 29.58 -19.53
C LEU A 85 -16.04 30.13 -18.25
N HIS A 86 -16.04 29.36 -17.16
CA HIS A 86 -16.57 29.78 -15.85
C HIS A 86 -15.61 30.68 -15.05
N GLY A 87 -14.41 30.98 -15.58
CA GLY A 87 -13.41 31.81 -14.90
C GLY A 87 -12.66 31.10 -13.77
N TYR A 88 -12.86 29.79 -13.61
CA TYR A 88 -12.11 28.96 -12.67
C TYR A 88 -11.91 27.53 -13.20
N VAL A 89 -10.97 26.81 -12.59
CA VAL A 89 -10.70 25.39 -12.83
C VAL A 89 -10.23 24.73 -11.54
N ILE A 90 -10.55 23.44 -11.35
CA ILE A 90 -10.03 22.64 -10.24
C ILE A 90 -8.92 21.74 -10.79
N ALA A 91 -7.77 21.76 -10.14
CA ALA A 91 -6.63 20.93 -10.48
C ALA A 91 -6.01 20.31 -9.22
N THR A 92 -5.53 19.08 -9.33
CA THR A 92 -4.82 18.41 -8.23
C THR A 92 -3.36 18.84 -8.22
N ALA A 93 -2.95 19.53 -7.16
CA ALA A 93 -1.57 19.88 -6.91
C ALA A 93 -0.88 18.83 -6.04
N THR A 94 0.40 18.55 -6.32
CA THR A 94 1.24 17.59 -5.58
C THR A 94 2.33 18.32 -4.82
N CYS A 95 2.47 18.08 -3.51
CA CYS A 95 3.51 18.70 -2.69
C CYS A 95 4.90 18.31 -3.23
N GLN A 96 5.82 19.26 -3.26
CA GLN A 96 7.22 19.00 -3.64
C GLN A 96 8.01 18.31 -2.50
N THR A 97 7.55 18.48 -1.26
CA THR A 97 8.14 17.83 -0.10
C THR A 97 7.45 16.49 0.13
N LYS A 98 8.25 15.41 0.21
CA LYS A 98 7.76 14.06 0.51
C LYS A 98 7.30 13.96 1.96
N GLY A 99 6.27 13.15 2.21
CA GLY A 99 5.79 12.83 3.54
C GLY A 99 4.40 13.36 3.84
N LYS A 100 4.06 13.33 5.13
CA LYS A 100 2.74 13.68 5.66
C LYS A 100 2.61 15.20 5.80
N ILE A 101 2.28 15.88 4.70
CA ILE A 101 2.01 17.32 4.70
C ILE A 101 0.50 17.53 4.73
N THR A 102 0.03 18.28 5.72
CA THR A 102 -1.39 18.60 5.91
C THR A 102 -1.67 20.03 5.48
N ALA A 103 -2.65 20.22 4.60
CA ALA A 103 -3.22 21.53 4.33
C ALA A 103 -4.73 21.48 4.57
N LEU A 104 -5.25 22.34 5.45
CA LEU A 104 -6.68 22.48 5.71
C LEU A 104 -7.34 23.31 4.60
N PRO A 105 -8.68 23.28 4.47
CA PRO A 105 -9.40 24.15 3.53
C PRO A 105 -8.96 25.62 3.69
N GLY A 106 -8.59 26.25 2.58
CA GLY A 106 -8.11 27.64 2.55
C GLY A 106 -6.66 27.85 3.04
N ASP A 107 -5.85 26.81 3.18
CA ASP A 107 -4.42 26.94 3.48
C ASP A 107 -3.54 27.13 2.24
N VAL A 108 -3.94 26.59 1.09
CA VAL A 108 -3.19 26.72 -0.17
C VAL A 108 -3.71 27.93 -0.93
N THR A 109 -3.16 29.11 -0.64
CA THR A 109 -3.68 30.39 -1.16
C THR A 109 -2.68 31.23 -1.94
N ILE A 110 -1.40 30.88 -1.90
CA ILE A 110 -0.33 31.71 -2.46
C ILE A 110 0.06 31.18 -3.84
N ILE A 111 0.12 32.05 -4.84
CA ILE A 111 0.61 31.71 -6.18
C ILE A 111 2.15 31.75 -6.16
N GLY A 112 2.80 30.62 -6.43
CA GLY A 112 4.26 30.50 -6.46
C GLY A 112 4.89 30.87 -7.80
N THR A 113 4.19 30.63 -8.92
CA THR A 113 4.62 31.01 -10.28
C THR A 113 3.53 31.85 -10.95
N PRO A 114 3.57 33.19 -10.80
CA PRO A 114 2.58 34.07 -11.39
C PRO A 114 2.49 33.89 -12.91
N THR A 115 1.28 33.68 -13.42
CA THR A 115 0.99 33.60 -14.85
C THR A 115 -0.01 34.70 -15.20
N GLN A 116 0.21 35.43 -16.30
CA GLN A 116 -0.70 36.49 -16.72
C GLN A 116 -2.12 35.92 -16.90
N GLY A 117 -3.12 36.53 -16.25
CA GLY A 117 -4.51 36.06 -16.25
C GLY A 117 -4.88 35.17 -15.07
N TRP A 118 -3.92 34.61 -14.32
CA TRP A 118 -4.19 33.88 -13.08
C TRP A 118 -4.28 34.86 -11.90
N GLN A 119 -5.42 34.89 -11.20
CA GLN A 119 -5.73 35.88 -10.17
C GLN A 119 -5.61 35.33 -8.75
N SER A 120 -6.17 34.15 -8.48
CA SER A 120 -6.13 33.56 -7.14
C SER A 120 -6.16 32.03 -7.18
N VAL A 121 -5.78 31.44 -6.05
CA VAL A 121 -5.86 30.00 -5.81
C VAL A 121 -6.38 29.73 -4.40
N THR A 122 -7.18 28.69 -4.23
CA THR A 122 -7.63 28.23 -2.91
C THR A 122 -7.97 26.74 -2.95
N ASN A 123 -7.70 25.99 -1.89
CA ASN A 123 -8.20 24.62 -1.76
C ASN A 123 -9.53 24.59 -0.98
N LEU A 124 -10.53 23.90 -1.53
CA LEU A 124 -11.87 23.79 -0.92
C LEU A 124 -11.95 22.67 0.12
N ALA A 125 -11.11 21.65 -0.02
CA ALA A 125 -11.02 20.49 0.86
C ALA A 125 -9.62 20.37 1.46
N ALA A 126 -9.51 19.59 2.53
CA ALA A 126 -8.23 19.25 3.11
C ALA A 126 -7.38 18.40 2.15
N ALA A 127 -6.05 18.54 2.21
CA ALA A 127 -5.12 17.73 1.45
C ALA A 127 -5.19 16.25 1.85
N ALA A 128 -5.09 15.37 0.85
CA ALA A 128 -4.78 13.97 1.08
C ALA A 128 -3.31 13.85 1.49
N THR A 129 -3.08 13.55 2.77
CA THR A 129 -1.73 13.45 3.31
C THR A 129 -1.00 12.26 2.72
N GLY A 130 0.21 12.50 2.22
CA GLY A 130 1.16 11.46 1.85
C GLY A 130 1.65 10.68 3.08
N GLN A 131 2.39 9.61 2.81
CA GLN A 131 3.01 8.80 3.85
C GLN A 131 4.49 9.14 3.97
N PRO A 132 5.01 9.31 5.20
CA PRO A 132 6.45 9.42 5.41
C PRO A 132 7.12 8.09 5.04
N ILE A 133 8.44 8.12 4.90
CA ILE A 133 9.20 6.88 4.71
C ILE A 133 8.97 5.94 5.91
N GLU A 134 8.74 4.66 5.64
CA GLU A 134 8.54 3.68 6.71
C GLU A 134 9.80 3.58 7.58
N LEU A 135 9.61 3.78 8.89
CA LEU A 135 10.67 3.68 9.89
C LEU A 135 11.12 2.23 10.04
N ASP A 136 12.41 2.04 10.37
CA ASP A 136 13.01 0.71 10.57
C ASP A 136 12.23 -0.12 11.62
N ALA A 137 11.77 0.51 12.70
CA ALA A 137 11.00 -0.17 13.73
C ALA A 137 9.70 -0.77 13.18
N ALA A 138 8.90 0.04 12.46
CA ALA A 138 7.65 -0.39 11.84
C ALA A 138 7.89 -1.50 10.80
N LEU A 139 8.93 -1.35 9.97
CA LEU A 139 9.32 -2.36 9.00
C LEU A 139 9.68 -3.68 9.68
N ARG A 140 10.39 -3.66 10.82
CA ARG A 140 10.69 -4.87 11.59
C ARG A 140 9.43 -5.52 12.16
N GLU A 141 8.46 -4.73 12.66
CA GLU A 141 7.21 -5.31 13.15
C GLU A 141 6.45 -6.04 12.03
N ARG A 142 6.40 -5.41 10.85
CA ARG A 142 5.77 -6.01 9.67
C ARG A 142 6.54 -7.24 9.20
N GLN A 143 7.87 -7.20 9.23
CA GLN A 143 8.70 -8.35 8.94
C GLN A 143 8.40 -9.51 9.90
N ARG A 144 8.32 -9.25 11.22
CA ARG A 144 7.97 -10.26 12.23
C ARG A 144 6.60 -10.89 11.97
N LYS A 145 5.61 -10.07 11.61
CA LYS A 145 4.28 -10.57 11.22
C LYS A 145 4.37 -11.40 9.95
N SER A 146 5.08 -10.93 8.92
CA SER A 146 5.24 -11.62 7.64
C SER A 146 5.90 -13.00 7.78
N VAL A 147 6.87 -13.16 8.67
CA VAL A 147 7.52 -14.46 8.94
C VAL A 147 6.77 -15.33 9.95
N ALA A 148 5.82 -14.76 10.70
CA ALA A 148 4.91 -15.51 11.57
C ALA A 148 3.63 -15.98 10.82
N LEU A 149 3.34 -15.37 9.67
CA LEU A 149 2.26 -15.71 8.75
C LEU A 149 2.46 -16.94 7.84
N PRO A 150 3.61 -17.65 7.76
CA PRO A 150 3.67 -18.90 7.02
C PRO A 150 2.59 -19.84 7.50
N SER A 151 1.69 -20.15 6.58
CA SER A 151 0.69 -21.17 6.74
C SER A 151 1.39 -22.49 7.09
N ARG A 152 1.11 -23.06 8.26
CA ARG A 152 1.59 -24.41 8.59
C ARG A 152 0.99 -25.45 7.64
N THR A 153 -0.20 -25.16 7.11
CA THR A 153 -0.93 -25.92 6.10
C THR A 153 -1.52 -24.96 5.06
N VAL A 154 -1.83 -25.44 3.86
CA VAL A 154 -2.49 -24.63 2.83
C VAL A 154 -3.84 -24.07 3.35
N LEU A 155 -4.56 -24.86 4.14
CA LEU A 155 -5.83 -24.48 4.77
C LEU A 155 -5.70 -23.29 5.73
N ASP A 156 -4.68 -23.28 6.61
CA ASP A 156 -4.41 -22.15 7.51
C ASP A 156 -4.09 -20.87 6.72
N GLY A 157 -3.44 -21.04 5.57
CA GLY A 157 -3.10 -19.93 4.67
C GLY A 157 -4.31 -19.29 4.03
N ILE A 158 -5.26 -20.12 3.58
CA ILE A 158 -6.54 -19.68 3.05
C ILE A 158 -7.33 -18.95 4.15
N GLN A 159 -7.42 -19.52 5.34
CA GLN A 159 -8.09 -18.89 6.49
C GLN A 159 -7.43 -17.55 6.88
N GLY A 160 -6.11 -17.48 6.87
CA GLY A 160 -5.35 -16.25 7.13
C GLY A 160 -5.61 -15.18 6.07
N ALA A 161 -5.58 -15.55 4.79
CA ALA A 161 -5.83 -14.61 3.70
C ALA A 161 -7.26 -14.07 3.72
N ILE A 162 -8.25 -14.93 3.99
CA ILE A 162 -9.66 -14.52 4.13
C ILE A 162 -9.84 -13.56 5.32
N SER A 163 -9.06 -13.73 6.40
CA SER A 163 -9.13 -12.83 7.56
C SER A 163 -8.77 -11.38 7.27
N LEU A 164 -7.98 -11.15 6.21
CA LEU A 164 -7.52 -9.83 5.82
C LEU A 164 -8.53 -9.10 4.92
N ILE A 165 -9.59 -9.78 4.48
CA ILE A 165 -10.64 -9.19 3.65
C ILE A 165 -11.52 -8.28 4.51
N PRO A 166 -11.68 -6.99 4.15
CA PRO A 166 -12.55 -6.09 4.88
C PRO A 166 -13.99 -6.61 4.97
N GLY A 167 -14.55 -6.64 6.18
CA GLY A 167 -15.93 -7.06 6.42
C GLY A 167 -16.11 -8.53 6.80
N VAL A 168 -15.07 -9.37 6.77
CA VAL A 168 -15.13 -10.74 7.30
C VAL A 168 -15.16 -10.71 8.82
N VAL A 169 -16.20 -11.29 9.42
CA VAL A 169 -16.42 -11.33 10.88
C VAL A 169 -16.03 -12.68 11.46
N ARG A 170 -16.42 -13.77 10.80
CA ARG A 170 -16.10 -15.14 11.23
C ARG A 170 -15.70 -15.98 10.03
N ARG A 171 -14.84 -16.96 10.28
CA ARG A 171 -14.40 -17.91 9.26
C ARG A 171 -14.00 -19.23 9.89
N ARG A 172 -14.25 -20.33 9.18
CA ARG A 172 -13.75 -21.66 9.54
C ARG A 172 -13.54 -22.47 8.27
N GLY A 173 -12.37 -23.06 8.14
CA GLY A 173 -12.05 -23.99 7.07
C GLY A 173 -12.11 -25.44 7.54
N PHE A 174 -12.56 -26.30 6.65
CA PHE A 174 -12.57 -27.75 6.79
C PHE A 174 -11.89 -28.35 5.57
N GLU A 175 -11.19 -29.46 5.78
CA GLU A 175 -10.51 -30.21 4.74
C GLU A 175 -10.86 -31.68 4.93
N ASN A 176 -11.21 -32.33 3.83
CA ASN A 176 -11.37 -33.78 3.78
C ASN A 176 -10.27 -34.36 2.89
N ASP A 177 -9.24 -34.90 3.52
CA ASP A 177 -8.09 -35.56 2.88
C ASP A 177 -8.35 -37.06 2.60
N THR A 178 -9.50 -37.57 2.98
CA THR A 178 -9.86 -38.98 2.82
C THR A 178 -10.54 -39.26 1.48
N ASN A 179 -10.61 -40.55 1.11
CA ASN A 179 -11.30 -41.02 -0.10
C ASN A 179 -12.82 -41.19 0.06
N VAL A 180 -13.39 -40.77 1.20
CA VAL A 180 -14.82 -40.92 1.50
C VAL A 180 -15.37 -39.59 1.98
N THR A 181 -16.65 -39.31 1.72
CA THR A 181 -17.32 -38.13 2.26
C THR A 181 -17.27 -38.11 3.79
N ASP A 182 -16.92 -36.97 4.37
CA ASP A 182 -16.79 -36.82 5.83
C ASP A 182 -18.16 -36.69 6.52
N ASN A 183 -18.15 -36.66 7.86
CA ASN A 183 -19.38 -36.48 8.66
C ASN A 183 -20.06 -35.11 8.45
N ASN A 184 -19.37 -34.15 7.83
CA ASN A 184 -19.90 -32.83 7.52
C ASN A 184 -20.46 -32.75 6.09
N GLY A 185 -20.46 -33.88 5.35
CA GLY A 185 -20.95 -33.95 3.97
C GLY A 185 -19.95 -33.46 2.92
N ILE A 186 -18.69 -33.20 3.29
CA ILE A 186 -17.64 -32.70 2.40
C ILE A 186 -17.13 -33.87 1.55
N PRO A 187 -17.20 -33.78 0.21
CA PRO A 187 -16.69 -34.80 -0.71
C PRO A 187 -15.20 -35.09 -0.49
N PRO A 188 -14.71 -36.27 -0.93
CA PRO A 188 -13.29 -36.60 -0.84
C PRO A 188 -12.41 -35.60 -1.58
N HIS A 189 -11.17 -35.41 -1.09
CA HIS A 189 -10.16 -34.50 -1.66
C HIS A 189 -10.64 -33.06 -1.87
N SER A 190 -11.49 -32.57 -0.96
CA SER A 190 -12.12 -31.25 -1.08
C SER A 190 -11.96 -30.42 0.18
N ILE A 191 -11.90 -29.10 -0.01
CA ILE A 191 -11.90 -28.11 1.05
C ILE A 191 -13.24 -27.36 1.10
N ALA A 192 -13.71 -27.06 2.30
CA ALA A 192 -14.92 -26.28 2.52
C ALA A 192 -14.59 -25.07 3.41
N MET A 193 -15.04 -23.89 3.00
CA MET A 193 -14.79 -22.64 3.72
C MET A 193 -16.11 -21.98 4.10
N ILE A 194 -16.37 -21.88 5.40
CA ILE A 194 -17.51 -21.12 5.93
C ILE A 194 -16.99 -19.73 6.29
N VAL A 195 -17.54 -18.70 5.65
CA VAL A 195 -17.15 -17.30 5.87
C VAL A 195 -18.39 -16.46 6.09
N ASP A 196 -18.37 -15.67 7.16
CA ASP A 196 -19.44 -14.74 7.53
C ASP A 196 -18.94 -13.30 7.31
N GLY A 197 -19.60 -12.59 6.39
CA GLY A 197 -19.24 -11.23 5.97
C GLY A 197 -18.15 -11.15 4.90
N GLY A 198 -17.93 -9.95 4.37
CA GLY A 198 -16.98 -9.66 3.28
C GLY A 198 -17.58 -9.80 1.87
N ASP A 199 -16.77 -9.47 0.85
CA ASP A 199 -17.16 -9.64 -0.56
C ASP A 199 -16.90 -11.08 -1.03
N ALA A 200 -17.96 -11.78 -1.41
CA ALA A 200 -17.91 -13.18 -1.86
C ALA A 200 -17.00 -13.40 -3.08
N LYS A 201 -16.90 -12.44 -4.00
CA LYS A 201 -16.00 -12.56 -5.16
C LYS A 201 -14.53 -12.51 -4.74
N LEU A 202 -14.21 -11.63 -3.79
CA LEU A 202 -12.86 -11.49 -3.27
C LEU A 202 -12.47 -12.71 -2.42
N ILE A 203 -13.41 -13.26 -1.64
CA ILE A 203 -13.24 -14.49 -0.88
C ILE A 203 -12.97 -15.66 -1.83
N ALA A 204 -13.81 -15.87 -2.83
CA ALA A 204 -13.65 -16.96 -3.79
C ALA A 204 -12.32 -16.84 -4.54
N LYS A 205 -11.92 -15.64 -4.98
CA LYS A 205 -10.61 -15.41 -5.63
C LYS A 205 -9.45 -15.73 -4.69
N THR A 206 -9.58 -15.37 -3.42
CA THR A 206 -8.56 -15.67 -2.41
C THR A 206 -8.41 -17.18 -2.18
N ILE A 207 -9.52 -17.93 -2.19
CA ILE A 207 -9.52 -19.40 -2.11
C ILE A 207 -8.87 -20.00 -3.36
N GLU A 208 -9.26 -19.56 -4.55
CA GLU A 208 -8.71 -20.06 -5.83
C GLU A 208 -7.20 -19.82 -5.96
N THR A 209 -6.71 -18.64 -5.59
CA THR A 209 -5.29 -18.31 -5.72
C THR A 209 -4.42 -19.06 -4.69
N LYS A 210 -5.02 -19.55 -3.61
CA LYS A 210 -4.31 -20.21 -2.51
C LYS A 210 -4.53 -21.72 -2.46
N LYS A 211 -5.59 -22.25 -3.08
CA LYS A 211 -5.83 -23.70 -3.15
C LYS A 211 -4.73 -24.36 -3.97
N GLY A 212 -4.29 -25.53 -3.52
CA GLY A 212 -3.37 -26.35 -4.30
C GLY A 212 -4.04 -26.89 -5.57
N PRO A 213 -3.29 -27.13 -6.66
CA PRO A 213 -3.84 -27.78 -7.84
C PRO A 213 -4.37 -29.17 -7.47
N GLY A 214 -5.57 -29.51 -7.97
CA GLY A 214 -6.22 -30.80 -7.71
C GLY A 214 -7.13 -30.84 -6.48
N ALA A 215 -7.13 -29.81 -5.62
CA ALA A 215 -8.08 -29.71 -4.50
C ALA A 215 -9.46 -29.23 -4.98
N GLY A 216 -10.50 -30.02 -4.67
CA GLY A 216 -11.90 -29.65 -4.89
C GLY A 216 -12.38 -28.58 -3.91
N THR A 217 -13.37 -27.79 -4.31
CA THR A 217 -14.06 -26.81 -3.45
C THR A 217 -15.48 -27.27 -3.20
N PHE A 218 -15.94 -27.17 -1.96
CA PHE A 218 -17.31 -27.54 -1.57
C PHE A 218 -17.97 -26.44 -0.73
N GLY A 219 -19.22 -26.13 -1.05
CA GLY A 219 -20.04 -25.16 -0.33
C GLY A 219 -21.32 -24.80 -1.07
N ASP A 220 -22.18 -24.01 -0.42
CA ASP A 220 -23.49 -23.64 -0.94
C ASP A 220 -23.45 -22.49 -1.96
N THR A 221 -22.33 -21.75 -2.03
CA THR A 221 -22.16 -20.58 -2.90
C THR A 221 -21.08 -20.87 -3.94
N GLU A 222 -21.48 -21.03 -5.20
CA GLU A 222 -20.58 -21.22 -6.33
C GLU A 222 -20.32 -19.89 -7.04
N ILE A 223 -19.05 -19.49 -7.15
CA ILE A 223 -18.63 -18.30 -7.88
C ILE A 223 -17.52 -18.70 -8.83
N LYS A 224 -17.84 -18.70 -10.13
CA LYS A 224 -16.88 -19.06 -11.17
C LYS A 224 -15.81 -17.98 -11.32
N ILE A 225 -14.56 -18.37 -11.16
CA ILE A 225 -13.39 -17.50 -11.30
C ILE A 225 -12.57 -17.93 -12.49
N ALA A 226 -12.20 -16.98 -13.33
CA ALA A 226 -11.29 -17.22 -14.44
C ALA A 226 -9.84 -17.12 -13.94
N ASP A 227 -9.06 -18.17 -14.17
CA ASP A 227 -7.60 -18.13 -14.01
C ASP A 227 -6.98 -17.26 -15.12
N SER A 228 -5.70 -16.92 -14.98
CA SER A 228 -4.81 -16.25 -15.93
C SER A 228 -4.85 -16.79 -17.37
N TYR A 229 -5.27 -18.06 -17.57
CA TYR A 229 -5.48 -18.70 -18.87
C TYR A 229 -6.94 -18.72 -19.34
N SER A 230 -7.83 -17.94 -18.70
CA SER A 230 -9.28 -17.87 -18.98
C SER A 230 -10.05 -19.18 -18.77
N ILE A 231 -9.51 -20.12 -17.99
CA ILE A 231 -10.21 -21.33 -17.58
C ILE A 231 -11.06 -21.00 -16.35
N LEU A 232 -12.35 -21.33 -16.40
CA LEU A 232 -13.29 -21.10 -15.30
C LEU A 232 -13.19 -22.24 -14.29
N HIS A 233 -12.85 -21.90 -13.05
CA HIS A 233 -12.90 -22.81 -11.92
C HIS A 233 -14.13 -22.51 -11.05
N PRO A 234 -14.89 -23.54 -10.64
CA PRO A 234 -15.98 -23.40 -9.68
C PRO A 234 -15.48 -23.13 -8.25
#